data_AF-A0A7C4G3Y3-F1
#
_entry.id   AF-A0A7C4G3Y3-F1
#
_cell.length_a   1.000
_cell.length_b   1.000
_cell.length_c   1.000
_cell.angle_alpha   90.00
_cell.angle_beta   90.00
_cell.angle_gamma   90.00
#
_symmetry.space_group_name_H-M   'P 1'
#
loop_
_entity.id
_entity.type
_entity.pdbx_description
1 polymer ?
#
loop_
_entity_poly.entity_id
_entity_poly.type
_entity_poly.pdbx_seq_one_letter_code
_entity_poly.pdbx_strand_id
1 'polypeptide(L)'
;MGVEHKRHFSAEEKTKVVLRLLRGEDLDTLAEELKAPPERLARWERRFLSAGQKAFDKPKQPWMSPAVWQWAALLIVLVITVAVLSHLINPNQAP
;
A
#
# COMPACT_ATOMS: atom_id res chain seq x y z
N MET A 1 -2.20 -42.15 -9.81
CA MET A 1 -2.53 -40.73 -10.00
C MET A 1 -1.36 -39.92 -9.48
N GLY A 2 -0.53 -39.36 -10.36
CA GLY A 2 0.65 -38.59 -9.97
C GLY A 2 0.23 -37.25 -9.37
N VAL A 3 0.65 -36.97 -8.14
CA VAL A 3 0.37 -35.69 -7.48
C VAL A 3 1.21 -34.63 -8.19
N GLU A 4 0.58 -33.83 -9.04
CA GLU A 4 1.25 -32.74 -9.74
C GLU A 4 1.68 -31.69 -8.71
N HIS A 5 2.96 -31.68 -8.34
CA HIS A 5 3.50 -30.68 -7.44
C HIS A 5 3.42 -29.30 -8.11
N LYS A 6 2.39 -28.50 -7.76
CA LYS A 6 2.33 -27.09 -8.12
C LYS A 6 3.55 -26.38 -7.52
N ARG A 7 4.55 -26.09 -8.36
CA ARG A 7 5.69 -25.26 -7.98
C ARG A 7 5.18 -23.90 -7.50
N HIS A 8 5.45 -23.57 -6.24
CA HIS A 8 5.13 -22.27 -5.67
C HIS A 8 6.19 -21.26 -6.08
N PHE A 9 5.81 -20.31 -6.94
CA PHE A 9 6.68 -19.19 -7.29
C PHE A 9 6.56 -18.07 -6.25
N SER A 10 7.70 -17.67 -5.70
CA SER A 10 7.83 -16.51 -4.81
C SER A 10 7.48 -15.21 -5.54
N ALA A 11 7.22 -14.14 -4.77
CA ALA A 11 6.97 -12.82 -5.35
C ALA A 11 8.19 -12.27 -6.12
N GLU A 12 9.39 -12.57 -5.64
CA GLU A 12 10.64 -12.17 -6.28
C GLU A 12 10.86 -12.88 -7.61
N GLU A 13 10.64 -14.20 -7.67
CA GLU A 13 10.73 -14.98 -8.91
C GLU A 13 9.73 -14.47 -9.95
N LYS A 14 8.46 -14.23 -9.57
CA LYS A 14 7.45 -13.66 -10.46
C LYS A 14 7.90 -12.32 -11.04
N THR A 15 8.53 -11.49 -10.21
CA THR A 15 9.04 -10.17 -10.63
C THR A 15 10.17 -10.31 -11.64
N LYS A 16 11.16 -11.18 -11.38
CA LYS A 16 12.26 -11.44 -12.32
C LYS A 16 11.75 -11.92 -13.68
N VAL A 17 10.76 -12.83 -13.67
CA VAL A 17 10.15 -13.35 -14.89
C VAL A 17 9.40 -12.26 -15.67
N VAL A 18 8.60 -11.43 -15.00
CA VAL A 18 7.91 -10.31 -15.66
C VAL A 18 8.90 -9.30 -16.24
N LEU A 19 10.01 -9.03 -15.57
CA LEU A 19 11.05 -8.12 -16.09
C LEU A 19 11.75 -8.68 -17.34
N ARG A 20 11.94 -10.00 -17.42
CA ARG A 20 12.44 -10.67 -18.64
C ARG A 20 11.46 -10.52 -19.81
N LEU A 21 10.16 -10.75 -19.56
CA LEU A 21 9.10 -10.53 -20.55
C LEU A 21 9.05 -9.08 -21.05
N LEU A 22 9.10 -8.11 -20.14
CA LEU A 22 9.08 -6.67 -20.49
C LEU A 22 10.34 -6.22 -21.26
N ARG A 23 11.45 -6.98 -21.17
CA ARG A 23 12.67 -6.74 -21.96
C ARG A 23 12.53 -7.22 -23.41
N GLY A 24 11.48 -7.98 -23.72
CA GLY A 24 11.24 -8.57 -25.04
C GLY A 24 11.70 -10.02 -25.16
N GLU A 25 11.99 -10.72 -24.05
CA GLU A 25 12.14 -12.18 -24.11
C GLU A 25 10.81 -12.85 -24.45
N ASP A 26 10.88 -13.90 -25.24
CA ASP A 26 9.71 -14.62 -25.74
C ASP A 26 8.95 -15.36 -24.62
N LEU A 27 7.63 -15.24 -24.67
CA LEU A 27 6.74 -15.73 -23.61
C LEU A 27 6.62 -17.25 -23.61
N ASP A 28 6.67 -17.88 -24.78
CA ASP A 28 6.59 -19.33 -24.92
C ASP A 28 7.91 -20.00 -24.47
N THR A 29 9.04 -19.38 -24.81
CA THR A 29 10.37 -19.80 -24.34
C THR A 29 10.47 -19.77 -22.81
N LEU A 30 9.97 -18.70 -22.18
CA LEU A 30 9.93 -18.59 -20.71
C LEU A 30 8.94 -19.56 -20.07
N ALA A 31 7.80 -19.82 -20.73
CA ALA A 31 6.81 -20.80 -20.28
C ALA A 31 7.40 -22.21 -20.22
N GLU A 32 8.16 -22.60 -21.25
CA GLU A 32 8.87 -23.88 -21.32
C GLU A 32 9.97 -24.00 -20.25
N GLU A 33 10.82 -22.97 -20.10
CA GLU A 33 11.90 -22.94 -19.09
C GLU A 33 11.34 -23.10 -17.67
N LEU A 34 10.25 -22.39 -17.37
CA LEU A 34 9.64 -22.36 -16.04
C LEU A 34 8.64 -23.50 -15.81
N LYS A 35 8.34 -24.29 -16.85
CA LYS A 35 7.23 -25.27 -16.88
C LYS A 35 5.92 -24.65 -16.39
N ALA A 36 5.69 -23.40 -16.77
CA ALA A 36 4.55 -22.60 -16.35
C ALA A 36 3.69 -22.28 -17.58
N PRO A 37 2.35 -22.29 -17.47
CA PRO A 37 1.51 -21.99 -18.63
C PRO A 37 1.71 -20.55 -19.13
N PRO A 38 1.77 -20.31 -20.45
CA PRO A 38 1.98 -18.98 -21.03
C PRO A 38 0.92 -17.96 -20.57
N GLU A 39 -0.33 -18.38 -20.41
CA GLU A 39 -1.41 -17.53 -19.92
C GLU A 39 -1.21 -17.09 -18.45
N ARG A 40 -0.46 -17.88 -17.67
CA ARG A 40 -0.10 -17.52 -16.28
C ARG A 40 0.93 -16.40 -16.26
N LEU A 41 1.90 -16.44 -17.17
CA LEU A 41 2.92 -15.40 -17.34
C LEU A 41 2.30 -14.08 -17.79
N ALA A 42 1.44 -14.12 -18.82
CA ALA A 42 0.71 -12.95 -19.29
C ALA A 42 -0.17 -12.32 -18.18
N ARG A 43 -0.73 -13.16 -17.27
CA ARG A 43 -1.48 -12.66 -16.10
C ARG A 43 -0.58 -11.95 -15.09
N TRP A 44 0.65 -12.41 -14.88
CA TRP A 44 1.59 -11.76 -13.97
C TRP A 44 2.03 -10.41 -14.50
N GLU A 45 2.32 -10.31 -15.80
CA GLU A 45 2.66 -9.06 -16.47
C GLU A 45 1.55 -8.01 -16.30
N ARG A 46 0.30 -8.36 -16.63
CA ARG A 46 -0.86 -7.47 -16.45
C ARG A 46 -1.03 -7.02 -15.00
N ARG A 47 -0.85 -7.93 -14.04
CA ARG A 47 -0.94 -7.61 -12.61
C ARG A 47 0.18 -6.68 -12.16
N PHE A 48 1.40 -6.90 -12.64
CA PHE A 48 2.56 -6.07 -12.33
C PHE A 48 2.37 -4.65 -12.85
N LEU A 49 1.95 -4.49 -14.12
CA LEU A 49 1.69 -3.18 -14.72
C LEU A 49 0.54 -2.45 -14.02
N SER A 50 -0.57 -3.14 -13.72
CA SER A 50 -1.70 -2.53 -13.00
C SER A 50 -1.32 -2.10 -11.58
N ALA A 51 -0.52 -2.90 -10.87
CA ALA A 51 -0.03 -2.55 -9.54
C ALA A 51 0.95 -1.38 -9.59
N GLY A 52 1.84 -1.35 -10.59
CA GLY A 52 2.79 -0.26 -10.82
C GLY A 52 2.08 1.06 -11.08
N GLN A 53 1.07 1.07 -11.96
CA GLN A 53 0.25 2.27 -12.22
C GLN A 53 -0.41 2.79 -10.94
N LYS A 54 -1.06 1.90 -10.18
CA LYS A 54 -1.68 2.28 -8.89
C LYS A 54 -0.67 2.79 -7.86
N ALA A 55 0.58 2.37 -7.92
CA ALA A 55 1.61 2.86 -7.00
C ALA A 55 2.00 4.31 -7.32
N PHE A 56 1.96 4.72 -8.59
CA PHE A 56 2.19 6.11 -8.99
C PHE A 56 1.01 7.03 -8.62
N ASP A 57 -0.22 6.52 -8.69
CA ASP A 57 -1.42 7.29 -8.34
C ASP A 57 -1.63 7.45 -6.83
N LYS A 58 -0.91 6.70 -5.98
CA LYS A 58 -1.11 6.79 -4.54
C LYS A 58 -0.64 8.15 -4.03
N PRO A 59 -1.54 8.97 -3.45
CA PRO A 59 -1.11 10.20 -2.81
C PRO A 59 -0.10 9.84 -1.73
N LYS A 60 1.00 10.59 -1.68
CA LYS A 60 2.05 10.44 -0.67
C LYS A 60 1.35 10.42 0.70
N GLN A 61 1.39 9.27 1.35
CA GLN A 61 0.69 9.02 2.60
C GLN A 61 0.88 10.21 3.55
N PRO A 62 -0.20 10.74 4.15
CA PRO A 62 -0.09 11.89 5.01
C PRO A 62 0.87 11.53 6.15
N TRP A 63 1.85 12.41 6.38
CA TRP A 63 2.88 12.23 7.41
C TRP A 63 2.30 12.11 8.83
N MET A 64 1.03 12.48 9.00
CA MET A 64 0.21 12.18 10.17
C MET A 64 -0.97 11.31 9.77
N SER A 65 -1.17 10.22 10.51
CA SER A 65 -2.37 9.40 10.38
C SER A 65 -3.61 10.21 10.80
N PRO A 66 -4.81 9.92 10.26
CA PRO A 66 -6.05 10.58 10.67
C PRO A 66 -6.33 10.45 12.17
N ALA A 67 -5.78 9.42 12.83
CA ALA A 67 -5.84 9.26 14.28
C ALA A 67 -5.11 10.39 15.04
N VAL A 68 -4.00 10.91 14.52
CA VAL A 68 -3.26 12.02 15.17
C VAL A 68 -4.10 13.30 15.21
N TRP A 69 -4.86 13.57 14.15
CA TRP A 69 -5.82 14.68 14.12
C TRP A 69 -6.92 14.54 15.17
N GLN A 70 -7.40 13.32 15.40
CA GLN A 70 -8.39 13.05 16.43
C GLN A 70 -7.82 13.33 17.84
N TRP A 71 -6.61 12.85 18.13
CA TRP A 71 -5.95 13.13 19.41
C TRP A 71 -5.65 14.62 19.60
N ALA A 72 -5.21 15.33 18.56
CA ALA A 72 -5.00 16.77 18.61
C ALA A 72 -6.31 17.53 18.87
N ALA A 73 -7.41 17.13 18.22
CA ALA A 73 -8.73 17.72 18.45
C ALA A 73 -9.21 17.50 19.90
N LEU A 74 -8.97 16.31 20.48
CA LEU A 74 -9.28 16.06 21.90
C LEU A 74 -8.48 16.98 22.83
N LEU A 75 -7.20 17.22 22.55
CA LEU A 75 -6.39 18.16 23.32
C LEU A 75 -6.91 19.60 23.20
N ILE A 76 -7.27 20.04 21.99
CA ILE A 76 -7.84 21.38 21.76
C ILE A 76 -9.14 21.54 22.53
N VAL A 77 -10.05 20.57 22.44
CA VAL A 77 -11.33 20.58 23.18
C VAL A 77 -11.08 20.61 24.68
N LEU A 78 -10.13 19.81 25.18
CA LEU A 78 -9.76 19.80 26.60
C LEU A 78 -9.24 21.17 27.06
N VAL A 79 -8.34 21.79 26.29
CA VAL A 79 -7.78 23.13 26.59
C VAL A 79 -8.87 24.19 26.60
N ILE A 80 -9.77 24.19 25.60
CA ILE A 80 -10.90 25.13 25.54
C ILE A 80 -11.80 24.96 26.75
N THR A 81 -12.11 23.71 27.12
CA THR A 81 -12.97 23.39 28.26
C THR A 81 -12.38 23.92 29.56
N VAL A 82 -11.08 23.70 29.78
CA VAL A 82 -10.36 24.20 30.96
C VAL A 82 -10.29 25.73 30.96
N ALA A 83 -10.08 26.36 29.80
CA ALA A 83 -10.03 27.82 29.68
C ALA A 83 -11.38 28.46 30.00
N VAL A 84 -12.48 27.90 29.49
CA VAL A 84 -13.84 28.38 29.78
C VAL A 84 -14.16 28.19 31.26
N LEU A 85 -13.85 27.03 31.85
CA LEU A 85 -14.08 26.79 33.26
C LEU A 85 -13.25 27.72 34.15
N SER A 86 -11.98 27.95 33.80
CA SER A 86 -11.10 28.91 34.47
C SER A 86 -11.61 30.35 34.35
N HIS A 87 -12.14 30.72 33.19
CA HIS A 87 -12.67 32.06 32.95
C HIS A 87 -13.97 32.32 33.74
N LEU A 88 -14.84 31.31 33.87
CA LEU A 88 -16.06 31.40 34.65
C LEU A 88 -15.80 31.43 36.17
N ILE A 89 -14.73 30.77 36.63
CA ILE A 89 -14.36 30.72 38.05
C ILE A 89 -13.53 31.94 38.47
N ASN A 90 -12.81 32.60 37.56
CA ASN A 90 -12.01 33.79 37.85
C ASN A 90 -12.43 35.02 37.01
N PRO A 91 -13.62 35.60 37.29
CA PRO A 91 -14.12 36.76 36.54
C PRO A 91 -13.38 38.09 36.83
N ASN A 92 -12.46 38.12 37.80
CA ASN A 92 -11.82 39.37 38.28
C ASN A 92 -10.38 39.60 37.77
N GLN A 93 -9.91 38.85 36.76
CA GLN A 93 -8.74 39.28 35.99
C GLN A 93 -9.15 40.31 34.92
N ALA A 94 -9.60 41.48 35.36
CA ALA A 94 -9.49 42.70 34.57
C ALA A 94 -8.14 43.35 34.92
N PRO A 95 -7.39 43.92 33.96
CA PRO A 95 -6.14 44.61 34.24
C PRO A 95 -6.33 45.82 35.16
#